data_AF-A0A1C3TNQ8-F1
#
_entry.id   AF-A0A1C3TNQ8-F1
#
_cell.length_a   1.000
_cell.length_b   1.000
_cell.length_c   1.000
_cell.angle_alpha   90.00
_cell.angle_beta   90.00
_cell.angle_gamma   90.00
#
_symmetry.space_group_name_H-M   'P 1'
#
loop_
_entity.id
_entity.type
_entity.pdbx_description
1 polymer ?
#
loop_
_entity_poly.entity_id
_entity_poly.type
_entity_poly.pdbx_seq_one_letter_code
_entity_poly.pdbx_strand_id
1 'polypeptide(L)'
;MLRGLRLSADDALRAELIQQLMCQGRADVAALAQRHAIDFATYFHDELQALAPLCADGLADYRDGTIQATARGRPLLRLIAMCFDRYLRQPAQPAPYSRAI
;
A
#
# COMPACT_ATOMS: atom_id res chain seq x y z
N MET A 1 -18.62 -11.77 14.86
CA MET A 1 -18.34 -11.82 13.41
C MET A 1 -18.01 -10.42 12.92
N LEU A 2 -16.74 -10.01 12.79
CA LEU A 2 -16.38 -8.72 12.15
C LEU A 2 -14.90 -8.63 11.72
N ARG A 3 -14.19 -9.75 11.50
CA ARG A 3 -12.77 -9.74 11.09
C ARG A 3 -12.57 -9.71 9.58
N GLY A 4 -13.50 -10.27 8.79
CA GLY A 4 -13.37 -10.33 7.32
C GLY A 4 -13.54 -8.99 6.61
N LEU A 5 -14.42 -8.11 7.12
CA LEU A 5 -14.74 -6.84 6.44
C LEU A 5 -13.57 -5.84 6.44
N ARG A 6 -12.78 -5.82 7.53
CA ARG A 6 -11.58 -4.98 7.63
C ARG A 6 -10.45 -5.43 6.71
N LEU A 7 -10.32 -6.75 6.48
CA LEU A 7 -9.36 -7.28 5.52
C LEU A 7 -9.70 -6.83 4.09
N SER A 8 -10.97 -6.91 3.68
CA SER A 8 -11.36 -6.45 2.33
C SER A 8 -11.14 -4.95 2.12
N ALA A 9 -11.34 -4.12 3.15
CA ALA A 9 -11.10 -2.69 3.05
C ALA A 9 -9.60 -2.34 2.97
N ASP A 10 -8.73 -3.07 3.68
CA ASP A 10 -7.28 -2.93 3.58
C ASP A 10 -6.77 -3.39 2.21
N ASP A 11 -7.22 -4.56 1.76
CA ASP A 11 -6.82 -5.15 0.48
C ASP A 11 -7.23 -4.23 -0.68
N ALA A 12 -8.46 -3.71 -0.66
CA ALA A 12 -8.93 -2.74 -1.63
C ALA A 12 -8.11 -1.43 -1.62
N LEU A 13 -7.78 -0.91 -0.45
CA LEU A 13 -6.96 0.31 -0.32
C LEU A 13 -5.57 0.10 -0.93
N ARG A 14 -4.92 -1.03 -0.60
CA ARG A 14 -3.59 -1.36 -1.11
C ARG A 14 -3.61 -1.64 -2.59
N ALA A 15 -4.61 -2.38 -3.06
CA ALA A 15 -4.82 -2.60 -4.48
C ALA A 15 -4.98 -1.27 -5.23
N GLU A 16 -5.81 -0.34 -4.75
CA GLU A 16 -6.02 0.98 -5.35
C GLU A 16 -4.70 1.79 -5.38
N LEU A 17 -3.94 1.81 -4.28
CA LEU A 17 -2.64 2.46 -4.18
C LEU A 17 -1.64 1.90 -5.21
N ILE A 18 -1.50 0.57 -5.27
CA ILE A 18 -0.59 -0.12 -6.20
C ILE A 18 -1.02 0.14 -7.64
N GLN A 19 -2.32 0.08 -7.94
CA GLN A 19 -2.86 0.34 -9.27
C GLN A 19 -2.53 1.76 -9.72
N GLN A 20 -2.72 2.75 -8.84
CA GLN A 20 -2.36 4.14 -9.09
C GLN A 20 -0.84 4.28 -9.34
N LEU A 21 0.02 3.72 -8.49
CA LEU A 21 1.47 3.75 -8.74
C LEU A 21 1.84 3.10 -10.07
N MET A 22 1.25 1.96 -10.44
CA MET A 22 1.54 1.28 -11.70
C MET A 22 1.07 2.06 -12.94
N CYS A 23 -0.13 2.63 -12.90
CA CYS A 23 -0.72 3.29 -14.08
C CYS A 23 -0.22 4.72 -14.27
N GLN A 24 -0.16 5.49 -13.18
CA GLN A 24 0.11 6.93 -13.24
C GLN A 24 1.45 7.31 -12.60
N GLY A 25 2.14 6.36 -11.94
CA GLY A 25 3.41 6.63 -11.27
C GLY A 25 3.25 7.46 -10.00
N ARG A 26 2.02 7.63 -9.51
CA ARG A 26 1.69 8.39 -8.30
C ARG A 26 0.43 7.83 -7.65
N ALA A 27 0.32 7.93 -6.33
CA ALA A 27 -0.84 7.49 -5.57
C ALA A 27 -1.20 8.52 -4.49
N ASP A 28 -2.49 8.83 -4.38
CA ASP A 28 -3.03 9.80 -3.43
C ASP A 28 -3.47 9.10 -2.14
N VAL A 29 -2.51 8.98 -1.22
CA VAL A 29 -2.72 8.25 0.02
C VAL A 29 -3.57 9.00 1.04
N ALA A 30 -3.58 10.34 1.01
CA ALA A 30 -4.50 11.15 1.80
C ALA A 30 -5.96 10.92 1.38
N ALA A 31 -6.23 10.85 0.07
CA ALA A 31 -7.58 10.59 -0.44
C ALA A 31 -8.05 9.18 -0.08
N LEU A 32 -7.16 8.18 -0.20
CA LEU A 32 -7.41 6.80 0.22
C LEU A 32 -7.72 6.73 1.72
N ALA A 33 -6.92 7.40 2.56
CA ALA A 33 -7.11 7.41 4.00
C ALA A 33 -8.47 7.99 4.41
N GLN A 34 -8.90 9.09 3.76
CA GLN A 34 -10.22 9.67 3.97
C GLN A 34 -11.35 8.74 3.51
N ARG A 35 -11.23 8.13 2.31
CA ARG A 35 -12.22 7.19 1.76
C ARG A 35 -12.42 5.97 2.66
N HIS A 36 -11.34 5.46 3.24
CA HIS A 36 -11.36 4.28 4.11
C HIS A 36 -11.52 4.64 5.60
N ALA A 37 -11.62 5.93 5.94
CA ALA A 37 -11.69 6.44 7.31
C ALA A 37 -10.59 5.87 8.23
N ILE A 38 -9.35 5.83 7.71
CA ILE A 38 -8.16 5.37 8.44
C ILE A 38 -7.17 6.52 8.63
N ASP A 39 -6.38 6.43 9.70
CA ASP A 39 -5.27 7.34 9.91
C ASP A 39 -4.03 6.86 9.15
N PHE A 40 -3.70 7.53 8.04
CA PHE A 40 -2.59 7.09 7.16
C PHE A 40 -1.25 7.04 7.88
N ALA A 41 -0.95 8.06 8.69
CA ALA A 41 0.33 8.19 9.38
C ALA A 41 0.58 7.04 10.36
N THR A 42 -0.47 6.60 11.05
CA THR A 42 -0.41 5.43 11.94
C THR A 42 -0.47 4.12 11.17
N TYR A 43 -1.33 4.03 10.16
CA TYR A 43 -1.60 2.78 9.44
C TYR A 43 -0.45 2.35 8.53
N PHE A 44 0.14 3.30 7.81
CA PHE A 44 1.28 3.08 6.92
C PHE A 44 2.60 3.48 7.57
N HIS A 45 2.66 3.52 8.90
CA HIS A 45 3.89 3.90 9.61
C HIS A 45 5.10 3.07 9.17
N ASP A 46 4.95 1.74 9.11
CA ASP A 46 6.02 0.83 8.74
C ASP A 46 6.39 0.96 7.25
N GLU A 47 5.40 1.08 6.38
CA GLU A 47 5.59 1.34 4.96
C GLU A 47 6.26 2.69 4.69
N LEU A 48 5.94 3.73 5.45
CA LEU A 48 6.61 5.04 5.37
C LEU A 48 8.06 4.97 5.83
N GLN A 49 8.35 4.16 6.86
CA GLN A 49 9.74 3.86 7.26
C GLN A 49 10.49 3.13 6.15
N ALA A 50 9.85 2.17 5.47
CA ALA A 50 10.44 1.48 4.32
C ALA A 50 10.57 2.39 3.08
N LEU A 51 9.68 3.38 2.93
CA LEU A 51 9.71 4.37 1.86
C LEU A 51 10.80 5.43 2.08
N ALA A 52 11.10 5.79 3.33
CA ALA A 52 12.10 6.81 3.66
C ALA A 52 13.46 6.64 2.95
N PRO A 53 14.10 5.45 2.93
CA PRO A 53 15.34 5.24 2.17
C PRO A 53 15.14 5.35 0.65
N LEU A 54 13.99 4.91 0.11
CA LEU A 54 13.66 5.06 -1.31
C LEU A 54 13.47 6.53 -1.69
N CYS A 55 12.90 7.33 -0.78
CA CYS A 55 12.80 8.77 -0.95
C CYS A 55 14.16 9.46 -0.87
N ALA A 56 15.01 9.05 0.07
CA ALA A 56 16.37 9.57 0.20
C ALA A 56 17.22 9.26 -1.05
N ASP A 57 17.03 8.09 -1.66
CA ASP A 57 17.68 7.70 -2.92
C ASP A 57 17.11 8.43 -4.16
N GLY A 58 16.01 9.18 -3.97
CA GLY A 58 15.33 9.89 -5.04
C GLY A 58 14.59 8.95 -6.00
N LEU A 59 14.13 7.80 -5.52
CA LEU A 59 13.29 6.84 -6.26
C LEU A 59 11.81 7.16 -6.11
N ALA A 60 11.38 7.55 -4.91
CA ALA A 60 10.03 8.04 -4.63
C ALA A 60 10.08 9.44 -4.01
N ASP A 61 8.98 10.16 -4.04
CA ASP A 61 8.80 11.43 -3.34
C ASP A 61 7.44 11.36 -2.65
N TYR A 62 7.42 11.73 -1.37
CA TYR A 62 6.21 11.78 -0.56
C TYR A 62 5.97 13.22 -0.11
N ARG A 63 4.90 13.84 -0.62
CA ARG A 63 4.51 15.22 -0.31
C ARG A 63 3.00 15.34 -0.23
N ASP A 64 2.52 16.11 0.74
CA ASP A 64 1.10 16.44 0.92
C ASP A 64 0.15 15.22 0.98
N GLY A 65 0.65 14.06 1.40
CA GLY A 65 -0.14 12.84 1.40
C GLY A 65 -0.34 12.23 0.00
N THR A 66 0.59 12.51 -0.91
CA THR A 66 0.71 11.89 -2.24
C THR A 66 2.10 11.27 -2.35
N ILE A 67 2.15 10.02 -2.82
CA ILE A 67 3.40 9.31 -3.13
C ILE A 67 3.57 9.35 -4.64
N GLN A 68 4.70 9.83 -5.15
CA GLN A 68 5.03 9.73 -6.56
C GLN A 68 6.38 9.05 -6.78
N ALA A 69 6.48 8.22 -7.81
CA ALA A 69 7.76 7.73 -8.30
C ALA A 69 8.44 8.83 -9.12
N THR A 70 9.73 9.04 -8.86
CA THR A 70 10.53 9.96 -9.65
C THR A 70 10.87 9.34 -11.01
N ALA A 71 11.52 10.12 -11.89
CA ALA A 71 12.05 9.58 -13.15
C ALA A 71 12.99 8.38 -12.94
N ARG A 72 13.74 8.33 -11.82
CA ARG A 72 14.63 7.22 -11.46
C ARG A 72 13.88 6.03 -10.86
N GLY A 73 12.81 6.28 -10.11
CA GLY A 73 11.98 5.22 -9.54
C GLY A 73 10.93 4.63 -10.48
N ARG A 74 10.61 5.29 -11.61
CA ARG A 74 9.71 4.74 -12.65
C ARG A 74 10.03 3.29 -13.08
N PRO A 75 11.27 2.92 -13.43
CA PRO A 75 11.60 1.52 -13.73
C PRO A 75 11.48 0.59 -12.52
N LEU A 76 11.59 1.14 -11.31
CA LEU A 76 11.50 0.42 -10.03
C LEU A 76 10.12 0.59 -9.37
N LEU A 77 9.11 1.01 -10.13
CA LEU A 77 7.75 1.23 -9.61
C LEU A 77 7.20 -0.02 -8.94
N ARG A 78 7.48 -1.21 -9.50
CA ARG A 78 7.07 -2.49 -8.90
C ARG A 78 7.70 -2.67 -7.53
N LEU A 79 8.97 -2.30 -7.37
CA LEU A 79 9.69 -2.42 -6.10
C LEU A 79 9.12 -1.47 -5.05
N ILE A 80 8.83 -0.23 -5.45
CA ILE A 80 8.18 0.76 -4.58
C ILE A 80 6.78 0.28 -4.19
N ALA A 81 5.98 -0.20 -5.14
CA ALA A 81 4.63 -0.71 -4.88
C ALA A 81 4.63 -1.94 -3.96
N MET A 82 5.64 -2.81 -4.07
CA MET A 82 5.80 -3.96 -3.17
C MET A 82 6.03 -3.55 -1.72
N CYS A 83 6.58 -2.36 -1.43
CA CYS A 83 6.66 -1.85 -0.06
C CYS A 83 5.29 -1.62 0.56
N PHE A 84 4.27 -1.36 -0.27
CA PHE A 84 2.88 -1.17 0.15
C PHE A 84 2.02 -2.43 0.04
N ASP A 85 2.58 -3.52 -0.48
CA ASP A 85 1.91 -4.81 -0.57
C ASP A 85 2.01 -5.58 0.76
N ARG A 86 0.86 -5.79 1.41
CA ARG A 86 0.79 -6.56 2.67
C ARG A 86 0.90 -8.06 2.43
N TYR A 87 0.56 -8.51 1.21
CA TYR A 87 0.57 -9.92 0.84
C TYR A 87 1.97 -10.54 0.91
N LEU A 88 3.03 -9.75 0.72
CA LEU A 88 4.40 -10.20 0.92
C LEU A 88 4.80 -10.41 2.39
N ARG A 89 4.10 -9.77 3.34
CA ARG A 89 4.43 -9.79 4.79
C ARG A 89 3.57 -10.73 5.61
N GLN A 90 2.45 -11.22 5.08
CA GLN A 90 1.74 -12.32 5.71
C GLN A 90 2.25 -13.65 5.13
N PRO A 91 2.93 -14.51 5.91
CA PRO A 91 2.96 -15.93 5.54
C PRO A 91 1.50 -16.33 5.45
N ALA A 92 1.09 -16.78 4.26
CA ALA A 92 -0.26 -17.22 3.94
C ALA A 92 -0.90 -17.88 5.17
N GLN A 93 -1.83 -17.18 5.84
CA GLN A 93 -2.68 -17.87 6.79
C GLN A 93 -3.54 -18.82 5.94
N PRO A 94 -3.45 -20.14 6.17
CA PRO A 94 -4.10 -21.12 5.31
C PRO A 94 -5.59 -20.82 5.29
N ALA A 95 -6.18 -20.88 4.09
CA ALA A 95 -7.60 -20.73 3.86
C ALA A 95 -8.39 -21.48 4.95
N PRO A 96 -9.41 -20.87 5.58
CA PRO A 96 -10.32 -21.63 6.43
C PRO A 96 -11.03 -22.64 5.53
N TYR A 97 -10.59 -23.88 5.62
CA TYR A 97 -11.19 -25.06 5.03
C TYR A 97 -12.70 -25.03 5.25
N SER A 98 -13.45 -24.85 4.16
CA SER A 98 -14.89 -25.03 4.12
C SER A 98 -15.21 -26.49 4.44
N ARG A 99 -15.58 -26.79 5.68
CA ARG A 99 -16.35 -28.01 5.98
C ARG A 99 -17.78 -27.76 5.53
N ALA A 100 -18.09 -28.19 4.31
CA ALA A 100 -19.44 -28.65 4.01
C ALA A 100 -19.59 -30.05 4.65
N ILE A 101 -20.67 -30.20 5.43
CA ILE A 101 -21.13 -31.44 6.05
C ILE A 101 -21.95 -32.20 5.02
#